data_AF-A0A9E1QAD4-F1
#
_entry.id   AF-A0A9E1QAD4-F1
#
_cell.length_a   1.000
_cell.length_b   1.000
_cell.length_c   1.000
_cell.angle_alpha   90.00
_cell.angle_beta   90.00
_cell.angle_gamma   90.00
#
_symmetry.space_group_name_H-M   'P 1'
#
loop_
_entity.id
_entity.type
_entity.pdbx_description
1 polymer ?
#
loop_
_entity_poly.entity_id
_entity_poly.type
_entity_poly.pdbx_seq_one_letter_code
_entity_poly.pdbx_strand_id
1 'polypeptide(L)' 'QGKRLFKKDEKVNLMHVAICKLLEPYGYYEFDFFDKDGWPHYKILTDLPSLKPGEQTVLMKEAIVNYFEGLGFFK' A
#
# COMPACT_ATOMS: atom_id res chain seq x y z
N GLN A 1 1.44 21.16 -1.25
CA GLN A 1 2.75 20.49 -1.44
C GLN A 1 2.94 20.20 -2.92
N GLY A 2 4.05 20.64 -3.53
CA GLY A 2 4.35 20.42 -4.96
C GLY A 2 5.02 19.06 -5.24
N LYS A 3 5.37 18.82 -6.52
CA LYS A 3 6.08 17.62 -6.98
C LYS A 3 7.48 17.53 -6.35
N ARG A 4 7.62 16.81 -5.24
CA ARG A 4 8.92 16.44 -4.67
C ARG A 4 9.58 15.39 -5.57
N LEU A 5 10.83 15.62 -5.97
CA LEU A 5 11.61 14.60 -6.66
C LEU A 5 12.12 13.58 -5.64
N PHE A 6 11.55 12.38 -5.68
CA PHE A 6 12.02 11.26 -4.86
C PHE A 6 13.20 10.56 -5.53
N LYS A 7 14.21 10.19 -4.74
CA LYS A 7 15.29 9.29 -5.16
C LYS A 7 14.73 7.91 -5.52
N LYS A 8 15.52 7.10 -6.24
CA LYS A 8 15.09 5.76 -6.66
C LYS A 8 14.63 4.91 -5.46
N ASP A 9 15.38 4.91 -4.37
CA ASP A 9 15.06 4.12 -3.18
C ASP A 9 13.82 4.65 -2.44
N GLU A 10 13.67 5.98 -2.36
CA GLU A 10 12.45 6.58 -1.80
C GLU A 10 11.20 6.19 -2.61
N LYS A 11 11.30 6.08 -3.94
CA LYS A 11 10.18 5.58 -4.76
C LYS A 11 9.82 4.14 -4.44
N VAL A 12 10.81 3.28 -4.22
CA VAL A 12 10.58 1.88 -3.83
C VAL A 12 9.89 1.82 -2.46
N ASN A 13 10.36 2.60 -1.50
CA ASN A 13 9.76 2.69 -0.17
C ASN A 13 8.31 3.20 -0.24
N LEU A 14 8.03 4.19 -1.10
CA LEU A 14 6.66 4.66 -1.34
C LEU A 14 5.76 3.57 -1.92
N MET A 15 6.27 2.77 -2.87
CA MET A 15 5.50 1.64 -3.42
C MET A 15 5.21 0.60 -2.34
N HIS A 16 6.18 0.30 -1.46
CA HIS A 16 5.97 -0.64 -0.36
C HIS A 16 4.89 -0.16 0.60
N VAL A 17 4.97 1.11 1.05
CA VAL A 17 3.94 1.73 1.91
C VAL A 17 2.57 1.69 1.25
N ALA A 18 2.48 1.99 -0.05
CA ALA A 18 1.23 1.94 -0.79
C ALA A 18 0.63 0.53 -0.79
N ILE A 19 1.45 -0.51 -1.04
CA ILE A 19 1.01 -1.90 -1.03
C ILE A 19 0.53 -2.30 0.37
N CYS A 20 1.28 -1.99 1.43
CA CYS A 20 0.87 -2.29 2.80
C CYS A 20 -0.46 -1.63 3.14
N LYS A 21 -0.65 -0.36 2.76
CA LYS A 21 -1.91 0.36 3.01
C LYS A 21 -3.09 -0.23 2.25
N LEU A 22 -2.88 -0.60 0.98
CA LEU A 22 -3.92 -1.18 0.13
C LEU A 22 -4.34 -2.58 0.61
N LEU A 23 -3.41 -3.34 1.18
CA LEU A 23 -3.63 -4.73 1.59
C LEU A 23 -3.91 -4.89 3.10
N GLU A 24 -3.89 -3.80 3.87
CA GLU A 24 -4.30 -3.78 5.28
C GLU A 24 -5.75 -4.28 5.47
N PRO A 25 -6.76 -3.81 4.69
CA PRO A 25 -8.14 -4.32 4.82
C PRO A 25 -8.31 -5.80 4.48
N TYR A 26 -7.33 -6.39 3.79
CA TYR A 26 -7.32 -7.79 3.39
C TYR A 26 -6.64 -8.69 4.44
N GLY A 27 -6.13 -8.12 5.55
CA GLY A 27 -5.54 -8.88 6.66
C GLY A 27 -4.10 -9.34 6.43
N TYR A 28 -3.41 -8.83 5.41
CA TYR A 28 -2.00 -9.14 5.17
C TYR A 28 -1.06 -8.27 6.01
N TYR A 29 -1.45 -7.01 6.22
CA TYR A 29 -0.65 -6.02 6.94
C TYR A 29 -1.49 -5.32 8.01
N GLU A 30 -0.84 -4.88 9.07
CA GLU A 30 -1.43 -4.04 10.11
C GLU A 30 -0.54 -2.81 10.31
N PHE A 31 -1.15 -1.63 10.43
CA PHE A 31 -0.40 -0.43 10.80
C PHE A 31 0.23 -0.58 12.19
N ASP A 32 1.51 -0.22 12.32
CA ASP A 32 2.25 -0.33 13.57
C ASP A 32 2.50 1.05 14.20
N PHE A 33 3.38 1.85 13.59
CA PHE A 33 3.72 3.19 14.07
C PHE A 33 4.27 4.07 12.96
N PHE A 34 4.40 5.38 13.23
CA PHE A 34 5.17 6.30 12.42
C PHE A 34 6.57 6.45 13.03
N ASP A 35 7.62 6.32 12.21
CA ASP A 35 8.99 6.54 12.67
C ASP A 35 9.29 8.03 12.88
N LYS A 36 10.54 8.33 13.28
CA LYS A 36 11.02 9.70 13.54
C LYS A 36 10.99 10.60 12.32
N ASP A 37 11.01 10.02 11.13
CA ASP A 37 10.96 10.73 9.85
C ASP A 37 9.51 10.83 9.32
N GLY A 38 8.54 10.30 10.07
CA GLY A 38 7.11 10.34 9.75
C GLY A 38 6.68 9.27 8.74
N TRP A 39 7.50 8.25 8.48
CA TRP A 39 7.10 7.15 7.60
C TRP A 39 6.26 6.12 8.35
N PRO A 40 5.13 5.67 7.76
CA PRO A 40 4.31 4.61 8.35
C PRO A 40 5.01 3.26 8.21
N HIS A 41 5.10 2.52 9.30
CA HIS A 41 5.56 1.14 9.36
C HIS A 41 4.37 0.20 9.56
N TYR A 42 4.49 -0.99 8.97
CA TYR A 42 3.44 -2.01 9.00
C TYR A 42 4.03 -3.34 9.46
N LYS A 43 3.26 -4.09 10.24
CA LYS A 43 3.54 -5.48 10.59
C LYS A 43 2.91 -6.41 9.57
N ILE A 44 3.61 -7.48 9.21
CA ILE A 44 3.06 -8.57 8.39
C ILE A 44 2.24 -9.47 9.33
N LEU A 45 0.95 -9.61 9.04
CA LEU A 45 0.07 -10.53 9.77
C LEU A 45 0.06 -11.91 9.10
N THR A 46 -0.02 -11.93 7.77
CA THR A 46 -0.09 -13.14 6.97
C THR A 46 0.75 -12.95 5.71
N ASP A 47 1.49 -13.99 5.31
CA ASP A 47 2.21 -13.98 4.04
C ASP A 47 1.25 -13.92 2.86
N LEU A 48 1.59 -13.09 1.87
CA LEU A 48 0.86 -13.07 0.61
C LEU A 48 0.99 -14.44 -0.07
N PRO A 49 -0.13 -15.03 -0.54
CA PRO A 49 -0.05 -16.26 -1.31
C PRO A 49 0.78 -16.05 -2.58
N SER A 50 1.36 -17.13 -3.11
CA SER A 50 2.07 -17.08 -4.38
C SER A 50 1.07 -16.84 -5.53
N LEU A 51 0.90 -15.59 -5.93
CA LEU A 51 0.01 -15.18 -7.00
C LEU A 51 0.70 -15.23 -8.36
N LYS A 52 -0.03 -15.65 -9.40
CA LYS A 52 0.41 -15.47 -10.79
C LYS A 52 0.39 -13.97 -11.16
N PRO A 53 1.18 -13.51 -12.14
CA PRO A 53 1.22 -12.09 -12.52
C PRO A 53 -0.15 -11.48 -12.84
N GLY A 54 -1.06 -12.26 -13.44
CA GLY A 54 -2.44 -11.82 -13.71
C GLY A 54 -3.26 -11.63 -12.44
N GLU A 55 -3.17 -12.56 -11.49
CA GLU A 55 -3.89 -12.51 -10.21
C GLU A 55 -3.39 -11.35 -9.35
N GLN A 56 -2.07 -11.13 -9.31
CA GLN A 56 -1.48 -9.98 -8.63
C GLN A 56 -1.98 -8.66 -9.23
N THR A 57 -2.09 -8.57 -10.55
CA THR A 57 -2.60 -7.37 -11.23
C THR A 57 -4.06 -7.10 -10.87
N VAL A 58 -4.91 -8.13 -10.82
CA VAL A 58 -6.32 -8.01 -10.45
C VAL A 58 -6.44 -7.56 -8.98
N LEU A 59 -5.76 -8.25 -8.06
CA LEU A 59 -5.76 -7.91 -6.64
C LEU A 59 -5.39 -6.44 -6.41
N MET A 60 -4.30 -5.97 -7.03
CA MET A 60 -3.86 -4.58 -6.86
C MET A 60 -4.87 -3.58 -7.41
N LYS A 61 -5.51 -3.87 -8.56
CA LYS A 61 -6.53 -2.98 -9.13
C LYS A 61 -7.76 -2.89 -8.23
N GLU A 62 -8.25 -4.02 -7.73
CA GLU A 62 -9.39 -4.06 -6.82
C GLU A 62 -9.09 -3.31 -5.53
N ALA A 63 -7.92 -3.54 -4.92
CA ALA A 63 -7.52 -2.84 -3.71
C ALA A 63 -7.44 -1.32 -3.90
N ILE A 64 -6.94 -0.85 -5.05
CA ILE A 64 -6.90 0.58 -5.40
C ILE A 64 -8.31 1.16 -5.52
N VAL A 65 -9.21 0.48 -6.24
CA VAL A 65 -10.60 0.95 -6.39
C VAL A 65 -11.27 1.04 -5.02
N ASN A 66 -11.19 -0.03 -4.22
CA ASN A 66 -11.76 -0.09 -2.87
C ASN A 66 -11.21 1.02 -1.96
N TYR A 67 -9.92 1.32 -2.06
CA TYR A 67 -9.30 2.41 -1.30
C TYR A 67 -9.94 3.77 -1.65
N PHE A 68 -10.06 4.09 -2.94
CA PHE A 68 -10.66 5.35 -3.37
C PHE A 68 -12.17 5.42 -3.11
N GLU A 69 -12.89 4.30 -3.22
CA GLU A 69 -14.29 4.20 -2.83
C GLU A 69 -14.48 4.47 -1.32
N GLY A 70 -13.65 3.88 -0.46
CA GLY A 70 -13.67 4.10 0.98
C GLY A 70 -13.36 5.55 1.38
N LEU A 71 -12.56 6.26 0.58
CA LEU A 71 -12.31 7.69 0.73
C LEU A 71 -13.45 8.58 0.20
N GLY A 72 -14.46 8.00 -0.45
CA GLY A 72 -15.54 8.76 -1.08
C GLY A 72 -15.09 9.53 -2.33
N PHE A 73 -14.00 9.12 -2.98
CA PHE A 73 -13.38 9.87 -4.10
C PHE A 73 -14.25 9.95 -5.36
N PHE A 74 -15.12 8.96 -5.59
CA PHE A 74 -15.97 8.88 -6.79
C PHE A 74 -17.35 9.54 -6.64
N LYS A 75 -17.64 10.15 -5.50
CA LYS A 75 -18.84 10.96 -5.26
C LYS A 75 -18.53 12.43 -5.52
#